data_AF-A0A7S2YN25-F1
#
_entry.id   AF-A0A7S2YN25-F1
#
_cell.length_a   1.000
_cell.length_b   1.000
_cell.length_c   1.000
_cell.angle_alpha   90.00
_cell.angle_beta   90.00
_cell.angle_gamma   90.00
#
_symmetry.space_group_name_H-M   'P 1'
#
loop_
_entity.id
_entity.type
_entity.pdbx_description
1 polymer ?
#
loop_
_entity_poly.entity_id
_entity_poly.type
_entity_poly.pdbx_seq_one_letter_code
_entity_poly.pdbx_strand_id
1 'polypeptide(L)'
;AIPAVQPSSKREGFATVPDVSWENIGALQSIREELTMSVLEPIRHPEKFKALGLTLPAGVLLYGPPGCGKTLLAKAIANESGANFISIKGPELLDKYVGE
;
A
#
# COMPACT_ATOMS: atom_id res chain seq x y z
N ALA A 1 -27.94 -21.55 -9.21
CA ALA A 1 -27.27 -20.24 -9.35
C ALA A 1 -27.03 -19.73 -7.93
N ILE A 2 -25.77 -19.68 -7.49
CA ILE A 2 -25.40 -19.23 -6.14
C ILE A 2 -25.49 -17.69 -6.15
N PRO A 3 -26.18 -17.05 -5.19
CA PRO A 3 -26.25 -15.59 -5.14
C PRO A 3 -24.84 -15.03 -4.98
N ALA A 4 -24.53 -13.94 -5.69
CA ALA A 4 -23.23 -13.30 -5.68
C ALA A 4 -22.82 -12.92 -4.25
N VAL A 5 -22.00 -13.76 -3.61
CA VAL A 5 -21.33 -13.43 -2.36
C VAL A 5 -20.35 -12.31 -2.68
N GLN A 6 -20.70 -11.07 -2.32
CA GLN A 6 -19.70 -10.01 -2.25
C GLN A 6 -18.73 -10.38 -1.12
N PRO A 7 -17.43 -10.59 -1.42
CA PRO A 7 -16.47 -10.81 -0.36
C PRO A 7 -16.49 -9.61 0.58
N SER A 8 -16.57 -9.84 1.89
CA SER A 8 -16.56 -8.81 2.93
C SER A 8 -15.37 -7.85 2.79
N SER A 9 -14.27 -8.33 2.20
CA SER A 9 -13.08 -7.55 1.83
C SER A 9 -13.34 -6.41 0.82
N LYS A 10 -14.48 -6.42 0.11
CA LYS A 10 -14.85 -5.41 -0.89
C LYS A 10 -15.86 -4.38 -0.36
N ARG A 11 -16.15 -4.37 0.96
CA ARG A 11 -17.00 -3.34 1.57
C ARG A 11 -16.44 -1.94 1.28
N GLU A 12 -17.29 -1.09 0.73
CA GLU A 12 -17.06 0.34 0.54
C GLU A 12 -16.68 0.95 1.89
N GLY A 13 -15.39 1.28 2.07
CA GLY A 13 -14.83 1.77 3.33
C GLY A 13 -13.37 1.41 3.58
N PHE A 14 -12.85 0.34 2.95
CA PHE A 14 -11.46 -0.09 3.11
C PHE A 14 -10.49 0.55 2.11
N ALA A 15 -10.98 0.93 0.92
CA ALA A 15 -10.19 1.58 -0.11
C ALA A 15 -10.43 3.10 -0.04
N THR A 16 -9.47 3.84 0.52
CA THR A 16 -9.49 5.30 0.51
C THR A 16 -8.29 5.80 -0.26
N VAL A 17 -8.46 6.67 -1.26
CA VAL A 17 -7.32 7.38 -1.84
C VAL A 17 -6.86 8.42 -0.79
N PRO A 18 -5.63 8.32 -0.26
CA PRO A 18 -5.17 9.25 0.76
C PRO A 18 -4.86 10.62 0.15
N ASP A 19 -5.21 11.70 0.83
CA ASP A 19 -4.99 13.10 0.38
C ASP A 19 -3.53 13.60 0.58
N VAL A 20 -2.60 12.71 0.93
CA VAL A 20 -1.20 13.06 1.23
C VAL A 20 -0.37 12.95 -0.03
N SER A 21 0.37 14.00 -0.40
CA SER A 21 1.30 14.01 -1.54
C SER A 21 2.77 13.90 -1.08
N TRP A 22 3.68 13.63 -2.01
CA TRP A 22 5.13 13.64 -1.73
C TRP A 22 5.63 14.99 -1.23
N GLU A 23 4.96 16.09 -1.57
CA GLU A 23 5.33 17.44 -1.16
C GLU A 23 5.18 17.63 0.36
N ASN A 24 4.34 16.81 1.00
CA ASN A 24 4.15 16.82 2.45
C ASN A 24 5.26 16.06 3.21
N ILE A 25 6.22 15.45 2.50
CA ILE A 25 7.27 14.60 3.09
C ILE A 25 8.64 15.24 2.84
N GLY A 26 9.25 15.76 3.90
CA GLY A 26 10.60 16.32 3.86
C GLY A 26 11.71 15.28 4.09
N ALA A 27 12.91 15.56 3.55
CA ALA A 27 14.19 14.92 3.89
C ALA A 27 14.36 13.40 3.65
N LEU A 28 13.36 12.69 3.09
CA LEU A 28 13.38 11.24 2.90
C LEU A 28 13.55 10.81 1.43
N GLN A 29 14.39 11.51 0.66
CA GLN A 29 14.53 11.29 -0.79
C GLN A 29 15.03 9.88 -1.15
N SER A 30 16.03 9.36 -0.43
CA SER A 30 16.56 8.02 -0.71
C SER A 30 15.52 6.92 -0.50
N ILE A 31 14.72 7.04 0.57
CA ILE A 31 13.64 6.09 0.86
C ILE A 31 12.51 6.22 -0.18
N ARG A 32 12.23 7.46 -0.63
CA ARG A 32 11.27 7.72 -1.70
C ARG A 32 11.69 7.03 -3.00
N GLU A 33 12.94 7.13 -3.39
CA GLU A 33 13.45 6.48 -4.61
C GLU A 33 13.33 4.96 -4.51
N GLU A 34 13.73 4.38 -3.37
CA GLU A 34 13.63 2.94 -3.11
C GLU A 34 12.17 2.45 -3.16
N LEU A 35 11.25 3.17 -2.53
CA LEU A 35 9.81 2.86 -2.59
C LEU A 35 9.22 3.04 -3.98
N THR A 36 9.67 4.05 -4.72
CA THR A 36 9.22 4.31 -6.09
C THR A 36 9.59 3.14 -6.99
N MET A 37 10.84 2.68 -6.92
CA MET A 37 11.30 1.51 -7.68
C MET A 37 10.62 0.22 -7.22
N SER A 38 10.37 0.07 -5.93
CA SER A 38 9.78 -1.15 -5.37
C SER A 38 8.26 -1.24 -5.54
N VAL A 39 7.54 -0.12 -5.62
CA VAL A 39 6.07 -0.11 -5.65
C VAL A 39 5.53 0.53 -6.93
N LEU A 40 6.01 1.72 -7.28
CA LEU A 40 5.45 2.52 -8.36
C LEU A 40 5.82 1.96 -9.75
N GLU A 41 7.11 1.69 -9.97
CA GLU A 41 7.66 1.21 -11.23
C GLU A 41 7.05 -0.14 -11.67
N PRO A 42 6.88 -1.15 -10.80
CA PRO A 42 6.23 -2.40 -11.17
C PRO A 42 4.73 -2.25 -11.48
N ILE A 43 4.04 -1.28 -10.86
CA ILE A 43 2.63 -0.98 -11.16
C ILE A 43 2.51 -0.25 -12.51
N ARG A 44 3.42 0.68 -12.81
CA ARG A 44 3.38 1.48 -14.04
C ARG A 44 3.91 0.74 -15.28
N HIS A 45 4.89 -0.15 -15.12
CA HIS A 45 5.59 -0.82 -16.21
C HIS A 45 5.67 -2.34 -16.05
N PRO A 46 4.53 -3.05 -15.88
CA PRO A 46 4.53 -4.49 -15.63
C PRO A 46 5.19 -5.29 -16.78
N GLU A 47 5.15 -4.80 -18.01
CA GLU A 47 5.78 -5.43 -19.17
C GLU A 47 7.30 -5.53 -19.05
N LYS A 48 7.96 -4.50 -18.49
CA LYS A 48 9.42 -4.48 -18.31
C LYS A 48 9.87 -5.50 -17.28
N PHE A 49 9.16 -5.59 -16.16
CA PHE A 49 9.47 -6.57 -15.11
C PHE A 49 9.24 -8.01 -15.61
N LYS A 50 8.17 -8.22 -16.40
CA LYS A 50 7.90 -9.53 -17.01
C LYS A 50 8.95 -9.91 -18.05
N ALA A 51 9.41 -8.97 -18.88
CA ALA A 51 10.46 -9.21 -19.87
C ALA A 51 11.81 -9.54 -19.22
N LEU A 52 12.10 -8.96 -18.06
CA LEU A 52 13.31 -9.24 -17.29
C LEU A 52 13.21 -10.52 -16.42
N GLY A 53 12.05 -11.19 -16.41
CA GLY A 53 11.81 -12.37 -15.57
C GLY A 53 11.79 -12.05 -14.07
N LEU A 54 11.61 -10.78 -13.69
CA LEU A 54 11.57 -10.35 -12.31
C LEU A 54 10.17 -10.60 -11.74
N THR A 55 10.11 -11.33 -10.62
CA THR A 55 8.91 -11.41 -9.79
C THR A 55 8.66 -10.07 -9.13
N LEU A 56 7.40 -9.62 -9.16
CA LEU A 56 6.96 -8.41 -8.46
C LEU A 56 7.45 -8.44 -7.00
N PRO A 57 8.05 -7.36 -6.49
CA PRO A 57 8.62 -7.34 -5.14
C PRO A 57 7.58 -7.71 -4.08
N ALA A 58 7.99 -8.54 -3.12
CA ALA A 58 7.11 -9.23 -2.17
C ALA A 58 6.50 -8.32 -1.08
N GLY A 59 6.97 -7.08 -0.93
CA GLY A 59 6.46 -6.12 0.04
C GLY A 59 7.58 -5.26 0.64
N VAL A 60 7.20 -4.13 1.25
CA VAL A 60 8.14 -3.20 1.90
C VAL A 60 7.80 -3.08 3.38
N LEU A 61 8.81 -3.23 4.25
CA LEU A 61 8.66 -3.07 5.69
C LEU A 61 9.27 -1.73 6.15
N LEU A 62 8.41 -0.81 6.59
CA LEU A 62 8.84 0.47 7.16
C LEU A 62 8.95 0.35 8.68
N TYR A 63 10.16 0.48 9.23
CA TYR A 63 10.41 0.42 10.68
C TYR A 63 11.20 1.64 11.19
N GLY A 64 11.13 1.90 12.50
CA GLY A 64 11.86 2.98 13.17
C GLY A 64 11.03 3.63 14.29
N PRO A 65 11.57 4.63 15.01
CA PRO A 65 10.90 5.27 16.14
C PRO A 65 9.59 5.98 15.75
N PRO A 66 8.63 6.15 16.68
CA PRO A 66 7.39 6.86 16.39
C PRO A 66 7.68 8.31 15.96
N GLY A 67 6.87 8.85 15.05
CA GLY A 67 7.03 10.24 14.57
C GLY A 67 7.88 10.42 13.31
N CYS A 68 8.60 9.41 12.81
CA CYS A 68 9.41 9.53 11.58
C CYS A 68 8.63 9.41 10.26
N GLY A 69 7.32 9.69 10.25
CA GLY A 69 6.56 9.78 9.00
C GLY A 69 6.26 8.47 8.24
N LYS A 70 6.54 7.28 8.79
CA LYS A 70 6.28 5.98 8.11
C LYS A 70 4.86 5.84 7.55
N THR A 71 3.85 6.17 8.33
CA THR A 71 2.44 6.09 7.89
C THR A 71 2.11 7.14 6.84
N LEU A 72 2.73 8.34 6.91
CA LEU A 72 2.55 9.38 5.90
C LEU A 72 3.19 8.97 4.58
N LEU A 73 4.38 8.38 4.63
CA LEU A 73 5.11 7.82 3.50
C LEU A 73 4.28 6.75 2.77
N ALA A 74 3.69 5.82 3.52
CA ALA A 74 2.81 4.78 2.97
C ALA A 74 1.55 5.36 2.30
N LYS A 75 1.01 6.46 2.83
CA LYS A 75 -0.12 7.17 2.21
C LYS A 75 0.29 7.90 0.94
N ALA A 76 1.42 8.61 0.94
CA ALA A 76 1.89 9.36 -0.23
C ALA A 76 2.21 8.45 -1.42
N ILE A 77 2.90 7.32 -1.20
CA ILE A 77 3.17 6.35 -2.27
C ILE A 77 1.87 5.77 -2.84
N ALA A 78 0.86 5.54 -1.99
CA ALA A 78 -0.41 5.00 -2.43
C ALA A 78 -1.19 6.00 -3.27
N ASN A 79 -1.23 7.28 -2.88
CA ASN A 79 -1.79 8.37 -3.70
C ASN A 79 -1.13 8.40 -5.10
N GLU A 80 0.20 8.40 -5.14
CA GLU A 80 0.98 8.53 -6.37
C GLU A 80 0.92 7.31 -7.30
N SER A 81 0.68 6.14 -6.73
CA SER A 81 0.43 4.92 -7.50
C SER A 81 -0.94 4.91 -8.16
N GLY A 82 -1.88 5.75 -7.68
CA GLY A 82 -3.29 5.69 -8.08
C GLY A 82 -3.98 4.38 -7.71
N ALA A 83 -3.37 3.57 -6.85
CA ALA A 83 -3.91 2.28 -6.43
C ALA A 83 -4.87 2.42 -5.26
N ASN A 84 -5.73 1.42 -5.08
CA ASN A 84 -6.58 1.33 -3.89
C ASN A 84 -5.70 1.12 -2.66
N PHE A 85 -5.74 2.06 -1.73
CA PHE A 85 -5.02 1.95 -0.47
C PHE A 85 -5.91 1.33 0.61
N ILE A 86 -5.50 0.17 1.11
CA ILE A 86 -6.15 -0.54 2.21
C ILE A 86 -5.26 -0.42 3.44
N SER A 87 -5.69 0.39 4.41
CA SER A 87 -4.99 0.54 5.69
C SER A 87 -5.66 -0.33 6.74
N ILE A 88 -4.90 -1.28 7.30
CA ILE A 88 -5.36 -2.15 8.37
C ILE A 88 -4.46 -1.92 9.58
N LYS A 89 -5.02 -1.51 10.71
CA LYS A 89 -4.26 -1.46 11.97
C LYS A 89 -4.25 -2.85 12.60
N GLY A 90 -3.13 -3.27 13.19
CA GLY A 90 -3.00 -4.59 13.83
C GLY A 90 -4.15 -4.95 14.80
N PRO A 91 -4.62 -4.02 15.66
CA PRO A 91 -5.78 -4.28 16.51
C PRO A 91 -7.11 -4.47 15.77
N GLU A 92 -7.26 -3.98 14.54
CA GLU A 92 -8.47 -4.18 13.72
C GLU A 92 -8.54 -5.58 13.11
N LEU A 93 -7.42 -6.32 13.08
CA LEU A 93 -7.41 -7.74 12.70
C LEU A 93 -7.81 -8.66 13.87
N LEU A 94 -7.79 -8.14 15.10
CA LEU A 94 -8.12 -8.89 16.30
C LEU A 94 -9.55 -8.53 16.72
N ASP A 95 -10.53 -9.14 16.05
CA ASP A 95 -11.91 -9.04 16.51
C ASP A 95 -12.10 -9.87 17.80
N LYS A 96 -13.07 -9.49 18.63
CA LYS A 96 -13.37 -10.15 19.90
C LYS A 96 -13.92 -11.56 19.71
N TYR A 97 -14.33 -11.91 18.49
CA TYR A 97 -14.89 -13.20 18.10
C TYR A 97 -13.91 -13.92 17.17
N VAL A 98 -13.50 -15.11 17.58
CA VAL A 98 -12.57 -15.95 16.81
C VAL A 98 -13.36 -16.67 15.71
N GLY A 99 -13.09 -16.33 14.44
CA GLY A 99 -13.54 -17.08 13.26
C GLY A 99 -14.63 -16.40 12.44
N GLU A 100 -14.23 -15.56 11.49
CA GLU A 100 -14.93 -15.33 10.21
C GLU A 100 -13.90 -15.21 9.08
#